data_AF-A0A952NJL6-F1
#
_entry.id   AF-A0A952NJL6-F1
#
_cell.length_a   1.000
_cell.length_b   1.000
_cell.length_c   1.000
_cell.angle_alpha   90.00
_cell.angle_beta   90.00
_cell.angle_gamma   90.00
#
_symmetry.space_group_name_H-M   'P 1'
#
loop_
_entity.id
_entity.type
_entity.pdbx_description
1 polymer ?
#
loop_
_entity_poly.entity_id
_entity_poly.type
_entity_poly.pdbx_seq_one_letter_code
_entity_poly.pdbx_strand_id
1 'polypeptide(L)'
;MGNAKIVITAAADQDLEEMKNIVNEDKASRVTKTELASWIISFFKAAYFTKHVQTIRGDHFDEIAHMEEVVRQMKAARNAGGSIEVGGLLAPVIQRQKNQTTATGTKRTQKIESEPKE
;
A
#
# COMPACT_ATOMS: atom_id res chain seq x y z
N MET A 1 -7.01 -11.29 -26.26
CA MET A 1 -6.66 -11.19 -24.84
C MET A 1 -7.95 -10.89 -24.09
N GLY A 2 -8.37 -11.75 -23.16
CA GLY A 2 -9.56 -11.46 -22.34
C GLY A 2 -9.25 -10.30 -21.39
N ASN A 3 -10.17 -9.35 -21.26
CA ASN A 3 -10.05 -8.29 -20.25
C ASN A 3 -10.23 -8.94 -18.88
N ALA A 4 -9.17 -9.00 -18.08
CA ALA A 4 -9.26 -9.41 -16.69
C ALA A 4 -10.24 -8.45 -15.98
N LYS A 5 -11.29 -9.01 -15.36
CA LYS A 5 -12.27 -8.21 -14.62
C LYS A 5 -11.59 -7.70 -13.35
N ILE A 6 -11.48 -6.38 -13.23
CA ILE A 6 -10.96 -5.76 -12.02
C ILE A 6 -11.99 -5.96 -10.90
N VAL A 7 -11.53 -6.52 -9.78
CA VAL A 7 -12.32 -6.67 -8.56
C VAL A 7 -11.80 -5.65 -7.56
N ILE A 8 -12.68 -4.79 -7.05
CA ILE A 8 -12.38 -3.85 -5.98
C ILE A 8 -12.97 -4.37 -4.67
N THR A 9 -12.43 -3.92 -3.54
CA THR A 9 -12.97 -4.27 -2.22
C THR A 9 -14.35 -3.63 -2.00
N ALA A 10 -15.15 -4.19 -1.10
CA ALA A 10 -16.46 -3.64 -0.76
C ALA A 10 -16.36 -2.19 -0.23
N ALA A 11 -15.32 -1.90 0.56
CA ALA A 11 -15.05 -0.55 1.06
C ALA A 11 -14.78 0.43 -0.09
N ALA A 12 -13.91 0.06 -1.04
CA ALA A 12 -13.62 0.92 -2.19
C ALA A 12 -14.83 1.12 -3.11
N ASP A 13 -15.72 0.13 -3.22
CA ASP A 13 -16.97 0.28 -3.99
C ASP A 13 -17.96 1.22 -3.30
N GLN A 14 -17.99 1.22 -1.96
CA GLN A 14 -18.77 2.17 -1.18
C GLN A 14 -18.23 3.60 -1.35
N ASP A 15 -16.92 3.80 -1.19
CA ASP A 15 -16.29 5.12 -1.40
C ASP A 15 -16.60 5.66 -2.80
N LEU A 16 -16.57 4.79 -3.82
CA LEU A 16 -16.90 5.16 -5.19
C LEU A 16 -18.38 5.54 -5.38
N GLU A 17 -19.29 4.90 -4.65
CA GLU A 17 -20.71 5.26 -4.65
C GLU A 17 -20.94 6.64 -4.00
N GLU A 18 -20.26 6.91 -2.89
CA GLU A 18 -20.30 8.21 -2.21
C GLU A 18 -19.78 9.33 -3.12
N MET A 19 -18.62 9.13 -3.74
CA MET A 19 -18.07 10.09 -4.72
C MET A 19 -19.02 10.33 -5.90
N LYS A 20 -19.67 9.28 -6.42
CA LYS A 20 -20.65 9.41 -7.51
C LYS A 20 -21.85 10.25 -7.09
N ASN A 21 -22.36 10.07 -5.87
CA ASN A 21 -23.51 10.83 -5.37
C ASN A 21 -23.17 12.32 -5.22
N ILE A 22 -21.95 12.64 -4.79
CA ILE A 22 -21.46 14.02 -4.71
C ILE A 22 -21.34 14.65 -6.11
N VAL A 23 -20.73 13.92 -7.05
CA VAL A 23 -20.56 14.41 -8.44
C VAL A 23 -21.90 14.63 -9.14
N ASN A 24 -22.91 13.81 -8.84
CA ASN A 24 -24.24 13.91 -9.42
C ASN A 24 -25.24 14.67 -8.52
N GLU A 25 -24.75 15.48 -7.57
CA GLU A 25 -25.61 16.29 -6.69
C GLU A 25 -26.44 17.29 -7.52
N ASP A 26 -25.85 17.87 -8.57
CA ASP A 26 -26.61 18.60 -9.57
C ASP A 26 -27.29 17.63 -10.55
N LYS A 27 -28.60 17.81 -10.79
CA LYS A 27 -29.37 16.95 -11.72
C LYS A 27 -28.91 17.09 -13.19
N ALA A 28 -27.94 17.96 -13.46
CA ALA A 28 -27.37 18.19 -14.78
C ALA A 28 -26.29 17.15 -15.11
N SER A 29 -25.57 16.65 -14.11
CA SER A 29 -24.54 15.63 -14.29
C SER A 29 -25.09 14.23 -14.05
N ARG A 30 -24.84 13.31 -14.99
CA ARG A 30 -25.18 11.89 -14.87
C ARG A 30 -23.98 11.04 -15.17
N VAL A 31 -23.03 11.05 -14.25
CA VAL A 31 -21.83 10.21 -14.31
C VAL A 31 -22.16 8.83 -13.74
N THR A 32 -21.91 7.79 -14.51
CA THR A 32 -22.02 6.41 -14.03
C THR A 32 -20.83 6.06 -13.14
N LYS A 33 -20.99 5.05 -12.29
CA LYS A 33 -19.91 4.52 -11.44
C LYS A 33 -18.68 4.11 -12.26
N THR A 34 -18.90 3.49 -13.43
CA THR A 34 -17.84 3.05 -14.35
C THR A 34 -17.05 4.21 -14.95
N GLU A 35 -17.74 5.27 -15.38
CA GLU A 35 -17.11 6.47 -15.94
C GLU A 35 -16.28 7.19 -14.87
N LEU A 36 -16.83 7.33 -13.66
CA LEU A 36 -16.13 7.92 -12.52
C LEU A 36 -14.86 7.15 -12.18
N ALA A 37 -14.95 5.82 -12.05
CA ALA A 37 -13.78 4.97 -11.79
C ALA A 37 -12.71 5.12 -12.89
N SER A 38 -13.13 5.11 -14.16
CA SER A 38 -12.23 5.25 -15.30
C SER A 38 -11.52 6.61 -15.29
N TRP A 39 -12.24 7.67 -14.94
CA TRP A 39 -11.69 9.02 -14.80
C TRP A 39 -10.69 9.08 -13.64
N ILE A 40 -11.03 8.56 -12.45
CA ILE A 40 -10.16 8.54 -11.28
C ILE A 40 -8.84 7.81 -11.59
N ILE A 41 -8.90 6.62 -12.21
CA ILE A 41 -7.70 5.85 -12.55
C ILE A 41 -6.82 6.64 -13.53
N SER A 42 -7.42 7.23 -14.54
CA SER A 42 -6.70 8.00 -15.57
C SER A 42 -6.04 9.25 -14.97
N PHE A 43 -6.79 9.99 -14.15
CA PHE A 43 -6.32 11.19 -13.46
C PHE A 43 -5.23 10.87 -12.44
N PHE A 44 -5.43 9.84 -11.61
CA PHE A 44 -4.44 9.38 -10.64
C PHE A 44 -3.14 8.98 -11.32
N LYS A 45 -3.22 8.23 -12.43
CA LYS A 45 -2.05 7.86 -13.24
C LYS A 45 -1.27 9.08 -13.72
N ALA A 46 -1.97 10.07 -14.26
CA ALA A 46 -1.35 11.26 -14.84
C ALA A 46 -0.72 12.19 -13.79
N ALA A 47 -1.39 12.37 -12.64
CA ALA A 47 -1.02 13.41 -11.68
C ALA A 47 -0.26 12.90 -10.44
N TYR A 48 -0.47 11.64 -10.02
CA TYR A 48 -0.07 11.18 -8.68
C TYR A 48 0.70 9.87 -8.67
N PHE A 49 0.50 8.98 -9.64
CA PHE A 49 1.02 7.60 -9.58
C PHE A 49 2.51 7.53 -9.26
N THR A 50 3.37 8.23 -10.03
CA THR A 50 4.83 8.22 -9.83
C THR A 50 5.24 8.63 -8.41
N LYS A 51 4.51 9.57 -7.79
CA LYS A 51 4.80 10.03 -6.42
C LYS A 51 4.45 8.98 -5.37
N HIS A 52 3.47 8.13 -5.64
CA HIS A 52 2.97 7.12 -4.70
C HIS A 52 3.46 5.69 -5.01
N VAL A 53 4.26 5.47 -6.07
CA VAL A 53 4.78 4.13 -6.41
C VAL A 53 5.46 3.46 -5.23
N GLN A 54 6.29 4.19 -4.47
CA GLN A 54 7.00 3.60 -3.33
C GLN A 54 6.06 3.24 -2.19
N THR A 55 5.04 4.06 -1.93
CA THR A 55 4.00 3.75 -0.96
C THR A 55 3.22 2.50 -1.37
N ILE A 56 2.75 2.42 -2.61
CA ILE A 56 2.02 1.25 -3.13
C ILE A 56 2.87 -0.03 -3.01
N ARG A 57 4.16 0.04 -3.38
CA ARG A 57 5.08 -1.09 -3.22
C ARG A 57 5.25 -1.45 -1.75
N GLY A 58 5.36 -0.47 -0.88
CA GLY A 58 5.48 -0.65 0.56
C GLY A 58 4.27 -1.32 1.18
N ASP A 59 3.05 -0.90 0.80
CA ASP A 59 1.79 -1.43 1.36
C ASP A 59 1.55 -2.88 0.92
N HIS A 60 1.96 -3.22 -0.30
CA HIS A 60 1.80 -4.55 -0.88
C HIS A 60 3.10 -5.38 -0.90
N PHE A 61 4.10 -5.02 -0.12
CA PHE A 61 5.36 -5.77 -0.07
C PHE A 61 5.13 -7.14 0.60
N ASP A 62 5.30 -8.20 -0.17
CA ASP A 62 5.34 -9.59 0.29
C ASP A 62 6.78 -9.98 0.64
N GLU A 63 7.06 -10.05 1.93
CA GLU A 63 8.39 -10.36 2.48
C GLU A 63 8.84 -11.77 2.10
N ILE A 64 7.92 -12.73 2.05
CA ILE A 64 8.23 -14.12 1.71
C ILE A 64 8.58 -14.22 0.24
N ALA A 65 7.75 -13.65 -0.64
CA ALA A 65 8.03 -13.64 -2.08
C ALA A 65 9.36 -12.92 -2.39
N HIS A 66 9.66 -11.83 -1.67
CA HIS A 66 10.95 -11.14 -1.80
C HIS A 66 12.12 -12.04 -1.35
N MET A 67 12.00 -12.73 -0.21
CA MET A 67 13.05 -13.64 0.27
C MET A 67 13.25 -14.83 -0.68
N GLU A 68 12.19 -15.40 -1.23
CA GLU A 68 12.25 -16.47 -2.23
C GLU A 68 13.00 -16.00 -3.49
N GLU A 69 12.73 -14.78 -3.95
CA GLU A 69 13.41 -14.18 -5.08
C GLU A 69 14.91 -13.96 -4.79
N VAL A 70 15.27 -13.50 -3.59
CA VAL A 70 16.68 -13.39 -3.16
C VAL A 70 17.37 -14.75 -3.19
N VAL A 71 16.72 -15.80 -2.66
CA VAL A 71 17.26 -17.17 -2.70
C VAL A 71 17.42 -17.66 -4.14
N ARG A 72 16.46 -17.35 -5.02
CA ARG A 72 16.54 -17.68 -6.45
C ARG A 72 17.75 -17.02 -7.11
N GLN A 73 18.00 -15.75 -6.82
CA GLN A 73 19.16 -15.02 -7.36
C GLN A 73 20.47 -15.59 -6.83
N MET A 74 20.56 -15.92 -5.53
CA MET A 74 21.75 -16.57 -4.96
C MET A 74 22.05 -17.92 -5.62
N LYS A 75 21.01 -18.75 -5.87
CA LYS A 75 21.16 -20.02 -6.60
C LYS A 75 21.66 -19.79 -8.02
N ALA A 76 21.12 -18.79 -8.72
CA ALA A 76 21.54 -18.46 -10.08
C ALA A 76 23.01 -18.00 -10.14
N ALA A 77 23.45 -17.13 -9.22
CA ALA A 77 24.84 -16.70 -9.15
C ALA A 77 25.80 -17.82 -8.80
N ARG A 78 25.43 -18.69 -7.85
CA ARG A 78 26.21 -19.89 -7.53
C ARG A 78 26.41 -20.77 -8.76
N ASN A 79 25.35 -20.96 -9.56
CA ASN A 79 25.43 -21.75 -10.79
C ASN A 79 26.28 -21.07 -11.87
N ALA A 80 26.33 -19.74 -11.88
CA ALA A 80 27.18 -18.95 -12.77
C ALA A 80 28.63 -18.80 -12.26
N GLY A 81 28.99 -19.44 -11.14
CA GLY A 81 30.33 -19.33 -10.52
C GLY A 81 30.63 -17.99 -9.86
N GLY A 82 29.60 -17.15 -9.66
CA GLY A 82 29.71 -15.84 -9.01
C GLY A 82 29.22 -15.83 -7.57
N SER A 83 29.50 -14.73 -6.87
CA SER A 83 28.94 -14.42 -5.55
C SER A 83 28.08 -13.16 -5.65
N ILE A 84 26.97 -13.11 -4.92
CA ILE A 84 26.10 -11.94 -4.81
C ILE A 84 26.22 -11.35 -3.41
N GLU A 85 26.31 -10.03 -3.32
CA GLU A 85 26.18 -9.32 -2.05
C GLU A 85 24.73 -9.36 -1.54
N VAL A 86 24.49 -10.27 -0.60
CA VAL A 86 23.15 -10.50 -0.03
C VAL A 86 22.68 -9.34 0.85
N GLY A 87 23.62 -8.57 1.43
CA GLY A 87 23.31 -7.46 2.34
C GLY A 87 22.43 -6.38 1.70
N GLY A 88 22.69 -6.01 0.44
CA GLY A 88 21.88 -5.04 -0.30
C GLY A 88 20.50 -5.56 -0.67
N LEU A 89 20.38 -6.87 -0.94
CA LEU A 89 19.13 -7.52 -1.32
C LEU A 89 18.15 -7.71 -0.14
N LEU A 90 18.69 -7.83 1.07
CA LEU A 90 17.90 -7.97 2.31
C LEU A 90 17.54 -6.63 2.95
N ALA A 91 18.10 -5.51 2.47
CA ALA A 91 17.85 -4.19 3.05
C ALA A 91 16.36 -3.84 3.22
N PRO A 92 15.45 -4.12 2.26
CA PRO A 92 14.02 -3.84 2.43
C PRO A 92 13.37 -4.59 3.59
N VAL A 93 13.80 -5.84 3.83
CA VAL A 93 13.28 -6.70 4.91
C VAL A 93 13.77 -6.20 6.27
N ILE A 94 15.08 -5.95 6.38
CA ILE A 94 15.71 -5.47 7.61
C ILE A 94 15.13 -4.12 8.05
N GLN A 95 14.86 -3.23 7.09
CA GLN A 95 14.30 -1.90 7.37
C GLN A 95 12.86 -1.96 7.89
N ARG A 96 12.05 -2.91 7.40
CA ARG A 96 10.67 -3.11 7.86
C ARG A 96 10.61 -3.67 9.29
N GLN A 97 11.48 -4.62 9.62
CA GLN A 97 11.55 -5.20 10.98
C GLN A 97 11.94 -4.15 12.05
N LYS A 98 12.85 -3.22 11.71
CA LYS A 98 13.21 -2.10 12.58
C LYS A 98 12.04 -1.16 12.85
N ASN A 99 11.21 -0.88 11.84
CA ASN A 99 10.07 0.02 11.99
C ASN A 99 8.92 -0.61 12.81
N GLN A 100 8.78 -1.95 12.79
CA GLN A 100 7.80 -2.65 13.62
C GLN A 100 8.19 -2.70 15.11
N THR A 101 9.49 -2.72 15.44
CA THR A 101 9.96 -2.78 16.83
C THR A 101 9.88 -1.45 17.58
N THR A 102 9.84 -0.31 16.87
CA THR A 102 9.68 1.01 17.49
C THR A 102 8.23 1.38 17.82
N ALA A 103 7.23 0.72 17.24
CA ALA A 103 5.82 1.05 17.42
C ALA A 103 5.22 0.55 18.76
N THR A 104 5.90 -0.34 19.48
CA THR A 104 5.43 -0.93 20.75
C THR A 104 5.96 -0.21 22.02
N GLY A 105 6.75 0.87 21.87
CA GLY A 105 7.44 1.52 22.99
C GLY A 105 6.74 2.69 23.70
N THR A 106 5.56 3.14 23.28
CA THR A 106 4.93 4.36 23.85
C THR A 106 3.52 4.11 24.39
N LYS A 107 3.38 3.30 25.45
CA LYS A 107 2.21 3.31 26.37
C LYS A 107 2.61 2.92 27.80
N ARG A 108 3.19 3.86 28.54
CA ARG A 108 3.21 3.96 30.02
C ARG A 108 3.77 5.36 30.30
N THR A 109 2.98 6.36 30.70
CA THR A 109 2.42 6.50 32.05
C THR A 109 1.33 7.57 31.98
N GLN A 110 0.05 7.22 32.16
CA GLN A 110 -0.94 8.21 32.61
C GLN A 110 -0.89 8.21 34.14
N LYS A 111 -0.25 9.25 34.67
CA LYS A 111 -0.20 9.58 36.08
C LYS A 111 -1.63 9.92 36.50
N ILE A 112 -2.18 9.10 37.38
CA ILE A 112 -3.41 9.35 38.11
C ILE A 112 -3.13 10.57 38.99
N GLU A 113 -3.76 11.70 38.70
CA GLU A 113 -3.78 12.85 39.61
C GLU A 113 -5.24 13.13 39.97
N SER A 114 -5.53 12.67 41.18
CA SER A 114 -6.67 12.84 42.06
C SER A 114 -7.46 14.15 41.93
N GLU A 115 -8.79 14.00 42.01
CA GLU A 115 -9.75 15.03 42.44
C GLU A 115 -9.23 15.83 43.65
N PRO A 116 -9.64 17.09 43.76
CA PRO A 116 -10.06 17.62 45.04
C PRO A 116 -11.54 17.95 45.01
N LYS A 117 -12.22 17.45 46.05
CA LYS A 117 -13.49 17.95 46.55
C LYS A 117 -13.38 19.43 46.89
N GLU A 118 -14.38 20.22 46.52
CA GLU A 118 -15.20 21.05 47.43
C GLU A 118 -16.49 21.49 46.72
#